data_AF-A0A286GD24-F1
#
_entry.id   AF-A0A286GD24-F1
#
_cell.length_a   1.000
_cell.length_b   1.000
_cell.length_c   1.000
_cell.angle_alpha   90.00
_cell.angle_beta   90.00
_cell.angle_gamma   90.00
#
_symmetry.space_group_name_H-M   'P 1'
#
loop_
_entity.id
_entity.type
_entity.pdbx_description
1 polymer ?
#
loop_
_entity_poly.entity_id
_entity_poly.type
_entity_poly.pdbx_seq_one_letter_code
_entity_poly.pdbx_strand_id
1 'polypeptide(L)' 'MAAEQNRRSSGTTQENEAEMERYGITKTYVAIYSYGEYRYSSLQDAVAQAKRDEARRGA' A
#
# COMPACT_ATOMS: atom_id res chain seq x y z
N MET A 1 -21.49 2.55 11.14
CA MET A 1 -20.58 3.58 10.59
C MET A 1 -19.18 3.24 11.06
N ALA A 2 -18.34 2.69 10.17
CA ALA A 2 -17.02 2.17 10.51
C ALA A 2 -15.94 3.03 9.85
N ALA A 3 -15.19 3.78 10.65
CA ALA A 3 -13.98 4.50 10.22
C ALA A 3 -13.06 4.75 11.43
N GLU A 4 -12.67 3.69 12.13
CA GLU A 4 -11.75 3.79 13.28
C GLU A 4 -10.72 2.65 13.26
N GLN A 5 -9.88 2.61 12.22
CA GLN A 5 -8.77 1.65 12.15
C GLN A 5 -7.40 2.28 11.85
N ASN A 6 -7.30 3.61 11.70
CA ASN A 6 -6.05 4.27 11.28
C ASN A 6 -5.27 5.01 12.39
N ARG A 7 -5.60 4.82 13.67
CA ARG A 7 -4.90 5.51 14.80
C ARG A 7 -4.09 4.59 15.73
N ARG A 8 -3.98 3.29 15.44
CA ARG A 8 -3.30 2.32 16.32
C ARG A 8 -1.89 1.92 15.90
N SER A 9 -1.31 2.55 14.89
CA SER A 9 0.02 2.15 14.38
C SER A 9 1.14 3.17 14.63
N SER A 10 0.91 4.22 15.41
CA SER A 10 1.94 5.22 15.71
C SER A 10 2.94 4.80 16.80
N GLY A 11 2.80 3.60 17.37
CA GLY A 11 3.65 3.12 18.47
C GLY A 11 4.93 2.39 18.04
N THR A 12 5.04 1.91 16.80
CA THR A 12 6.19 1.09 16.34
C THR A 12 7.11 1.83 15.39
N THR A 13 6.75 3.04 14.94
CA THR A 13 7.56 3.77 13.95
C THR A 13 8.86 4.32 14.58
N GLN A 14 8.79 4.81 15.82
CA GLN A 14 9.92 5.49 16.46
C GLN A 14 11.04 4.54 16.92
N GLU A 15 10.69 3.37 17.48
CA GLU A 15 11.67 2.33 17.86
C GLU A 15 12.38 1.79 16.61
N ASN A 16 11.64 1.60 15.52
CA ASN A 16 12.21 1.10 14.26
C ASN A 16 13.12 2.14 13.58
N GLU A 17 12.88 3.45 13.72
CA GLU A 17 13.72 4.49 13.12
C GLU A 17 15.14 4.54 13.73
N ALA A 18 15.26 4.38 15.05
CA ALA A 18 16.56 4.34 15.73
C ALA A 18 17.38 3.09 15.35
N GLU A 19 16.72 1.95 15.16
CA GLU A 19 17.35 0.73 14.66
C GLU A 19 17.76 0.88 13.18
N MET A 20 16.91 1.51 12.36
CA MET A 20 17.22 1.77 10.96
C MET A 20 18.49 2.62 10.80
N GLU A 21 18.66 3.67 11.62
CA GLU A 21 19.89 4.47 11.63
C GLU A 21 21.12 3.65 12.05
N ARG A 22 20.98 2.83 13.10
CA ARG A 22 22.06 1.98 13.63
C ARG A 22 22.57 0.95 12.62
N TYR A 23 21.66 0.37 11.83
CA TYR A 23 21.97 -0.64 10.83
C TYR A 23 22.18 -0.05 9.42
N GLY A 24 22.09 1.27 9.25
CA GLY A 24 22.22 1.92 7.94
C GLY A 24 21.07 1.61 6.97
N ILE A 25 19.90 1.23 7.48
CA ILE A 25 18.72 0.90 6.70
C ILE A 25 18.06 2.20 6.23
N THR A 26 17.92 2.35 4.92
CA THR A 26 17.21 3.48 4.32
C THR A 26 15.76 3.13 4.03
N LYS A 27 14.84 4.04 4.38
CA LYS A 27 13.41 3.88 4.07
C LYS A 27 13.19 4.16 2.58
N THR A 28 13.01 3.12 1.79
CA THR A 28 12.58 3.27 0.39
C THR A 28 11.05 3.27 0.33
N TYR A 29 10.48 4.32 -0.28
CA TYR A 29 9.04 4.36 -0.51
C TYR A 29 8.67 3.30 -1.56
N VAL A 30 7.91 2.29 -1.16
CA VAL A 30 7.31 1.33 -2.09
C VAL A 30 6.00 1.91 -2.59
N ALA A 31 5.91 2.15 -3.90
CA ALA A 31 4.67 2.59 -4.52
C ALA A 31 3.61 1.48 -4.41
N ILE A 32 2.57 1.71 -3.62
CA ILE A 32 1.39 0.85 -3.53
C ILE A 32 0.29 1.45 -4.41
N TYR A 33 -0.17 0.68 -5.39
CA TYR A 33 -1.24 1.06 -6.30
C TYR A 33 -2.56 0.51 -5.79
N SER A 34 -3.63 1.29 -5.83
CA SER A 34 -4.96 0.82 -5.40
C SER A 34 -5.93 0.88 -6.57
N TYR A 35 -6.69 -0.20 -6.76
CA TYR A 35 -7.79 -0.27 -7.72
C TYR A 35 -9.02 -0.84 -7.03
N GLY A 36 -10.06 -0.01 -6.87
CA GLY A 36 -11.22 -0.34 -6.03
C GLY A 36 -10.80 -0.55 -4.56
N GLU A 37 -11.14 -1.71 -4.02
CA GLU A 37 -10.77 -2.13 -2.65
C GLU A 37 -9.43 -2.90 -2.60
N TYR A 38 -8.83 -3.18 -3.76
CA TYR A 38 -7.62 -3.99 -3.86
C TYR A 38 -6.36 -3.13 -3.92
N ARG A 39 -5.28 -3.64 -3.29
CA ARG A 39 -3.95 -3.01 -3.28
C ARG A 39 -2.95 -3.90 -4.02
N TYR A 40 -2.09 -3.26 -4.80
CA TYR A 40 -1.10 -3.89 -5.66
C TYR A 40 0.27 -3.28 -5.39
N SER A 41 1.29 -4.12 -5.35
CA SER A 41 2.71 -3.70 -5.29
C SER A 41 3.27 -3.32 -6.66
N SER A 42 2.54 -3.62 -7.74
CA SER A 42 2.93 -3.37 -9.12
C SER A 42 1.86 -2.60 -9.88
N LEU A 43 2.28 -1.58 -10.63
CA LEU A 43 1.39 -0.81 -11.50
C LEU A 43 0.77 -1.71 -12.58
N GLN A 44 1.53 -2.68 -13.09
CA GLN A 44 1.06 -3.57 -14.15
C GLN A 44 -0.13 -4.41 -13.69
N ASP A 45 -0.10 -4.92 -12.45
CA ASP A 45 -1.20 -5.71 -11.89
C ASP A 45 -2.44 -4.85 -11.65
N ALA A 46 -2.28 -3.65 -11.11
CA ALA A 46 -3.38 -2.70 -10.93
C ALA A 46 -4.04 -2.34 -12.27
N VAL A 47 -3.24 -2.08 -13.30
CA VAL A 47 -3.72 -1.76 -14.65
C VAL A 47 -4.35 -2.98 -15.33
N ALA A 48 -3.79 -4.17 -15.15
CA ALA A 48 -4.35 -5.40 -15.70
C ALA A 48 -5.73 -5.70 -15.09
N GLN A 49 -5.89 -5.50 -13.78
CA GLN A 49 -7.20 -5.62 -13.14
C GLN A 49 -8.19 -4.58 -13.68
N ALA A 50 -7.76 -3.32 -13.83
CA ALA A 50 -8.60 -2.27 -14.38
C ALA A 50 -9.11 -2.59 -15.79
N LYS A 51 -8.23 -3.09 -16.66
CA LYS A 51 -8.59 -3.51 -18.02
C LYS A 51 -9.56 -4.70 -18.03
N ARG A 52 -9.39 -5.65 -17.12
CA ARG A 52 -10.30 -6.81 -17.00
C ARG A 52 -11.70 -6.38 -16.55
N ASP A 53 -11.78 -5.48 -15.59
CA ASP A 53 -13.06 -4.95 -15.10
C ASP A 53 -13.76 -4.10 -16.16
N GLU A 54 -13.01 -3.29 -16.93
CA GLU A 54 -13.53 -2.56 -18.09
C GLU A 54 -14.11 -3.52 -19.15
N ALA A 55 -13.37 -4.58 -19.50
CA ALA A 55 -13.85 -5.60 -20.44
C ALA A 55 -15.09 -6.36 -19.94
N ARG A 56 -15.24 -6.55 -18.63
CA ARG A 56 -16.43 -7.17 -18.02
C ARG A 56 -17.62 -6.24 -17.92
N ARG A 57 -17.40 -4.93 -17.80
CA ARG A 57 -18.48 -3.92 -17.78
C ARG A 57 -19.03 -3.59 -19.15
N GLY A 58 -18.26 -3.83 -20.21
CA GLY A 58 -18.65 -3.55 -21.59
C GLY A 58 -19.33 -4.72 -22.33
N ALA A 59 -19.54 -5.86 -21.68
CA ALA A 59 -20.25 -7.04 -22.20
C ALA A 59 -21.66 -7.13 -21.62
#